data_AF-A0A8W7PFZ7-F1
#
_entry.id   AF-A0A8W7PFZ7-F1
#
_cell.length_a   1.000
_cell.length_b   1.000
_cell.length_c   1.000
_cell.angle_alpha   90.00
_cell.angle_beta   90.00
_cell.angle_gamma   90.00
#
_symmetry.space_group_name_H-M   'P 1'
#
loop_
_entity.id
_entity.type
_entity.pdbx_description
1 polymer ?
#
loop_
_entity_poly.entity_id
_entity_poly.type
_entity_poly.pdbx_seq_one_letter_code
_entity_poly.pdbx_strand_id
1 'polypeptide(L)'
;MTRICGKRARRLHRRCSHKYGAIAGNGSTRQQLLPFRVPLHPPDGIVHHLRLAQHRLRPQQHAQHERQAGPDHYSARAALKNNATLNSQYRLDMEYMKRRMEHRVERLQKKCAEHRLNEPKHNYKPKAWEYLIQPEYHLVWCNVFKAASTSWMYNFNLMAGYTPQFLRKTKDVPLQLARQKYPRPSVEKLKQAINESISFIIVRHPFERLVSAYKDKIQYALPNSHHHKLGNRIIQKYRKTVNGKPTTLLKHPTFSEFVNYLLDEIKHPHYEIDMHWVPVTHFCTPCFFHYDVIAKFETLEEDQNYLVAIGHLDSVIKPQWKNAGKGAHTNDVLARFFSELDNAQIRGLYDYYRFDFELFGYSAKGYFKDLITN
;
A
#
# COMPACT_ATOMS: atom_id res chain seq x y z
N MET A 1 -21.47 37.81 -58.71
CA MET A 1 -20.68 39.05 -58.72
C MET A 1 -19.55 38.94 -57.70
N THR A 2 -18.30 38.93 -58.18
CA THR A 2 -17.04 39.52 -57.63
C THR A 2 -16.97 39.90 -56.14
N ARG A 3 -15.87 39.78 -55.36
CA ARG A 3 -14.47 39.31 -55.52
C ARG A 3 -13.78 39.35 -54.10
N ILE A 4 -13.01 38.30 -53.78
CA ILE A 4 -11.60 38.31 -53.28
C ILE A 4 -11.18 38.71 -51.83
N CYS A 5 -10.47 37.74 -51.21
CA CYS A 5 -9.29 37.72 -50.28
C CYS A 5 -9.19 38.54 -48.97
N GLY A 6 -8.80 37.82 -47.88
CA GLY A 6 -7.40 37.91 -47.42
C GLY A 6 -7.09 38.13 -45.91
N LYS A 7 -6.60 37.06 -45.25
CA LYS A 7 -5.47 36.97 -44.28
C LYS A 7 -5.49 37.66 -42.87
N ARG A 8 -5.46 36.76 -41.85
CA ARG A 8 -4.50 36.57 -40.72
C ARG A 8 -4.15 37.68 -39.68
N ALA A 9 -4.33 37.26 -38.42
CA ALA A 9 -3.42 37.29 -37.24
C ALA A 9 -3.34 38.52 -36.29
N ARG A 10 -3.63 38.34 -34.99
CA ARG A 10 -2.66 38.17 -33.86
C ARG A 10 -3.32 38.25 -32.48
N ARG A 11 -2.64 37.57 -31.53
CA ARG A 11 -2.79 37.44 -30.06
C ARG A 11 -3.29 38.66 -29.28
N LEU A 12 -4.01 38.38 -28.18
CA LEU A 12 -3.84 39.09 -26.91
C LEU A 12 -4.14 38.18 -25.71
N HIS A 13 -3.15 38.09 -24.83
CA HIS A 13 -3.21 37.46 -23.51
C HIS A 13 -4.13 38.27 -22.57
N ARG A 14 -4.96 37.59 -21.78
CA ARG A 14 -5.35 38.08 -20.45
C ARG A 14 -5.22 36.98 -19.41
N ARG A 15 -4.31 37.23 -18.46
CA ARG A 15 -4.14 36.54 -17.18
C ARG A 15 -5.38 36.80 -16.31
N CYS A 16 -5.90 35.77 -15.65
CA CYS A 16 -6.68 35.92 -14.42
C CYS A 16 -5.97 35.12 -13.33
N SER A 17 -5.34 35.85 -12.42
CA SER A 17 -4.76 35.34 -11.18
C SER A 17 -5.86 35.23 -10.14
N HIS A 18 -6.06 34.07 -9.54
CA HIS A 18 -6.84 33.93 -8.30
C HIS A 18 -5.94 33.39 -7.19
N LYS A 19 -5.69 34.25 -6.21
CA LYS A 19 -5.07 33.96 -4.93
C LYS A 19 -6.07 33.18 -4.08
N TYR A 20 -5.65 32.09 -3.44
CA TYR A 20 -6.36 31.51 -2.30
C TYR A 20 -5.45 31.56 -1.09
N GLY A 21 -5.95 32.20 -0.03
CA GLY A 21 -5.28 32.37 1.25
C GLY A 21 -5.18 31.04 2.00
N ALA A 22 -4.00 30.79 2.56
CA ALA A 22 -3.74 29.70 3.48
C ALA A 22 -4.08 30.18 4.90
N ILE A 23 -4.91 29.42 5.61
CA ILE A 23 -5.04 29.56 7.06
C ILE A 23 -3.85 28.81 7.67
N ALA A 24 -2.96 29.59 8.28
CA ALA A 24 -1.78 29.13 8.99
C ALA A 24 -2.16 28.62 10.38
N GLY A 25 -1.79 27.38 10.69
CA GLY A 25 -1.65 26.89 12.06
C GLY A 25 -0.18 26.85 12.41
N ASN A 26 0.27 27.81 13.22
CA ASN A 26 1.61 27.87 13.78
C ASN A 26 1.73 26.86 14.93
N GLY A 27 2.80 26.07 14.94
CA GLY A 27 3.11 25.11 16.00
C GLY A 27 4.54 24.64 15.86
N SER A 28 5.48 25.43 16.38
CA SER A 28 6.87 25.03 16.59
C SER A 28 6.91 23.90 17.61
N THR A 29 7.48 22.75 17.25
CA THR A 29 8.02 21.81 18.23
C THR A 29 9.20 21.07 17.61
N ARG A 30 10.38 21.35 18.18
CA ARG A 30 11.64 20.67 17.94
C ARG A 30 11.49 19.22 18.42
N GLN A 31 11.10 18.29 17.56
CA GLN A 31 10.95 16.87 17.93
C GLN A 31 12.28 16.13 17.71
N GLN A 32 12.84 15.68 18.83
CA GLN A 32 13.99 14.79 18.93
C GLN A 32 13.73 13.48 18.16
N LEU A 33 14.82 12.91 17.64
CA LEU A 33 14.89 11.56 17.08
C LEU A 33 14.26 10.57 18.08
N LEU A 34 13.15 9.92 17.70
CA LEU A 34 12.63 8.79 18.47
C LEU A 34 13.34 7.51 18.01
N PRO A 35 13.93 6.73 18.92
CA PRO A 35 14.47 5.42 18.59
C PRO A 35 13.35 4.46 18.16
N PHE A 36 13.76 3.45 17.37
CA PHE A 36 12.97 2.32 16.90
C PHE A 36 11.98 1.84 17.97
N ARG A 37 10.67 1.85 17.68
CA ARG A 37 9.68 1.26 18.58
C ARG A 37 9.75 -0.25 18.44
N VAL A 38 10.00 -0.92 19.56
CA VAL A 38 9.97 -2.39 19.68
C VAL A 38 8.57 -2.90 19.30
N PRO A 39 8.45 -3.93 18.44
CA PRO A 39 7.17 -4.55 18.13
C PRO A 39 6.49 -5.07 19.40
N LEU A 40 5.19 -4.79 19.56
CA LEU A 40 4.37 -5.52 20.52
C LEU A 40 4.04 -6.88 19.90
N HIS A 41 4.67 -7.94 20.39
CA HIS A 41 4.31 -9.31 20.06
C HIS A 41 2.82 -9.53 20.38
N PRO A 42 1.99 -10.07 19.46
CA PRO A 42 0.73 -10.64 19.86
C PRO A 42 0.99 -11.80 20.84
N PRO A 43 0.17 -11.99 21.89
CA PRO A 43 0.37 -13.07 22.84
C PRO A 43 0.30 -14.42 22.13
N ASP A 44 1.36 -15.21 22.28
CA ASP A 44 1.49 -16.55 21.72
C ASP A 44 0.44 -17.48 22.32
N GLY A 45 -0.51 -17.90 21.48
CA GLY A 45 -1.41 -19.01 21.74
C GLY A 45 -0.80 -20.32 21.24
N ILE A 46 -0.43 -21.17 22.21
CA ILE A 46 -0.45 -22.64 22.17
C ILE A 46 0.82 -23.37 21.64
N VAL A 47 1.68 -23.74 22.62
CA VAL A 47 2.32 -25.07 22.85
C VAL A 47 3.54 -25.44 21.95
N HIS A 48 4.69 -25.97 22.39
CA HIS A 48 5.05 -26.89 23.48
C HIS A 48 6.38 -26.49 24.18
N HIS A 49 6.42 -26.72 25.50
CA HIS A 49 7.61 -26.71 26.34
C HIS A 49 8.70 -27.67 25.84
N LEU A 50 9.93 -27.16 25.74
CA LEU A 50 11.13 -27.94 25.99
C LEU A 50 11.99 -27.21 27.01
N ARG A 51 12.03 -27.79 28.22
CA ARG A 51 12.98 -27.48 29.29
C ARG A 51 14.40 -27.74 28.78
N LEU A 52 15.28 -26.76 28.95
CA LEU A 52 16.67 -27.05 29.31
C LEU A 52 17.00 -26.27 30.58
N ALA A 53 17.04 -27.03 31.67
CA ALA A 53 17.59 -26.61 32.94
C ALA A 53 19.12 -26.61 32.83
N GLN A 54 19.78 -25.54 33.27
CA GLN A 54 21.17 -25.62 33.74
C GLN A 54 21.36 -24.79 35.01
N HIS A 55 21.39 -25.55 36.10
CA HIS A 55 22.16 -25.44 37.33
C HIS A 55 22.77 -24.10 37.77
N ARG A 56 22.38 -23.73 39.00
CA ARG A 56 23.15 -22.93 39.96
C ARG A 56 24.50 -23.60 40.24
N LEU A 57 25.56 -22.78 40.27
CA LEU A 57 26.73 -23.00 41.12
C LEU A 57 27.09 -21.67 41.81
N ARG A 58 27.08 -21.68 43.14
CA ARG A 58 27.88 -20.78 44.00
C ARG A 58 29.24 -21.45 44.21
N PRO A 59 30.31 -20.69 44.46
CA PRO A 59 30.81 -20.65 45.84
C PRO A 59 31.22 -19.24 46.33
N GLN A 60 31.48 -19.19 47.64
CA GLN A 60 31.69 -18.02 48.50
C GLN A 60 33.11 -17.41 48.40
N GLN A 61 33.14 -16.11 48.70
CA GLN A 61 34.12 -15.29 49.44
C GLN A 61 35.61 -15.72 49.52
N HIS A 62 36.50 -14.79 49.12
CA HIS A 62 37.56 -14.27 49.99
C HIS A 62 38.03 -12.88 49.53
N ALA A 63 38.59 -12.14 50.48
CA ALA A 63 38.71 -10.69 50.55
C ALA A 63 39.95 -10.08 49.87
N GLN A 64 39.82 -8.78 49.60
CA GLN A 64 40.84 -7.71 49.62
C GLN A 64 42.08 -7.85 48.72
N HIS A 65 42.16 -7.01 47.68
CA HIS A 65 43.15 -5.93 47.63
C HIS A 65 42.82 -4.95 46.49
N GLU A 66 42.77 -3.66 46.83
CA GLU A 66 42.58 -2.55 45.90
C GLU A 66 43.73 -2.44 44.89
N ARG A 67 43.39 -2.12 43.63
CA ARG A 67 44.17 -1.18 42.81
C ARG A 67 43.26 -0.52 41.76
N GLN A 68 43.10 0.79 41.96
CA GLN A 68 42.41 1.82 41.20
C GLN A 68 42.19 1.52 39.70
N ALA A 69 40.92 1.43 39.31
CA ALA A 69 40.46 1.69 37.95
C ALA A 69 39.43 2.82 38.03
N GLY A 70 39.67 3.93 37.32
CA GLY A 70 38.84 5.13 37.35
C GLY A 70 37.41 4.92 36.80
N PRO A 71 36.52 5.94 36.91
CA PRO A 71 35.07 5.81 36.70
C PRO A 71 34.64 5.43 35.27
N ASP A 72 35.53 5.47 34.29
CA ASP A 72 35.16 5.36 32.87
C ASP A 72 35.00 3.91 32.36
N HIS A 73 35.53 2.91 33.07
CA HIS A 73 35.49 1.52 32.61
C HIS A 73 34.13 0.82 32.80
N TYR A 74 33.35 1.20 33.81
CA TYR A 74 32.00 0.65 34.03
C TYR A 74 30.99 1.18 33.00
N SER A 75 31.11 2.47 32.62
CA SER A 75 30.29 3.12 31.60
C SER A 75 30.53 2.49 30.21
N ALA A 76 31.79 2.31 29.81
CA ALA A 76 32.14 1.68 28.54
C ALA A 76 31.66 0.23 28.44
N ARG A 77 31.78 -0.56 29.52
CA ARG A 77 31.33 -1.97 29.53
C ARG A 77 29.81 -2.11 29.53
N ALA A 78 29.09 -1.20 30.18
CA ALA A 78 27.63 -1.12 30.11
C ALA A 78 27.16 -0.68 28.72
N ALA A 79 27.81 0.32 28.12
CA ALA A 79 27.54 0.76 26.75
C ALA A 79 27.81 -0.34 25.72
N LEU A 80 28.90 -1.10 25.87
CA LEU A 80 29.23 -2.26 25.03
C LEU A 80 28.21 -3.39 25.18
N LYS A 81 27.75 -3.68 26.41
CA LYS A 81 26.67 -4.66 26.65
C LYS A 81 25.33 -4.20 26.07
N ASN A 82 25.00 -2.92 26.20
CA ASN A 82 23.79 -2.35 25.62
C ASN A 82 23.83 -2.38 24.09
N ASN A 83 24.98 -2.05 23.48
CA ASN A 83 25.18 -2.16 22.03
C ASN A 83 25.14 -3.61 21.54
N ALA A 84 25.72 -4.56 22.28
CA ALA A 84 25.66 -5.98 21.94
C ALA A 84 24.21 -6.52 22.02
N THR A 85 23.45 -6.09 23.04
CA THR A 85 22.04 -6.47 23.22
C THR A 85 21.16 -5.85 22.14
N LEU A 86 21.36 -4.57 21.81
CA LEU A 86 20.66 -3.87 20.74
C LEU A 86 20.94 -4.53 19.38
N ASN A 87 22.20 -4.90 19.12
CA ASN A 87 22.59 -5.58 17.88
C ASN A 87 22.02 -7.01 17.82
N SER A 88 21.95 -7.71 18.96
CA SER A 88 21.28 -9.01 19.05
C SER A 88 19.78 -8.92 18.77
N GLN A 89 19.10 -7.93 19.36
CA GLN A 89 17.66 -7.72 19.15
C GLN A 89 17.37 -7.35 17.69
N TYR A 90 18.14 -6.43 17.11
CA TYR A 90 17.99 -6.05 15.70
C TYR A 90 18.15 -7.27 14.76
N ARG A 91 19.11 -8.15 15.04
CA ARG A 91 19.29 -9.39 14.27
C ARG A 91 18.09 -10.33 14.39
N LEU A 92 17.53 -10.48 15.60
CA LEU A 92 16.33 -11.29 15.82
C LEU A 92 15.11 -10.71 15.09
N ASP A 93 14.93 -9.39 15.13
CA ASP A 93 13.85 -8.68 14.44
C ASP A 93 13.97 -8.83 12.93
N MET A 94 15.16 -8.63 12.36
CA MET A 94 15.40 -8.80 10.92
C MET A 94 15.16 -10.24 10.46
N GLU A 95 15.56 -11.21 11.26
CA GLU A 95 15.35 -12.63 10.98
C GLU A 95 13.86 -13.02 11.06
N TYR A 96 13.12 -12.47 12.04
CA TYR A 96 11.67 -12.61 12.09
C TYR A 96 10.99 -12.00 10.85
N MET A 97 11.39 -10.80 10.44
CA MET A 97 10.84 -10.15 9.25
C MET A 97 11.17 -10.91 7.97
N LYS A 98 12.39 -11.46 7.85
CA LYS A 98 12.78 -12.33 6.74
C LYS A 98 11.86 -13.54 6.62
N ARG A 99 11.66 -14.29 7.71
CA ARG A 99 10.74 -15.45 7.74
C ARG A 99 9.30 -15.06 7.38
N ARG A 100 8.83 -13.90 7.85
CA ARG A 100 7.50 -13.39 7.49
C ARG A 100 7.39 -13.15 5.97
N MET A 101 8.41 -12.59 5.33
CA MET A 101 8.42 -12.36 3.88
C MET A 101 8.50 -13.67 3.09
N GLU A 102 9.37 -14.59 3.50
CA GLU A 102 9.48 -15.93 2.92
C GLU A 102 8.12 -16.65 2.93
N HIS A 103 7.46 -16.70 4.09
CA HIS A 103 6.14 -17.32 4.20
C HIS A 103 5.08 -16.66 3.28
N ARG A 104 5.13 -15.34 3.10
CA ARG A 104 4.20 -14.64 2.18
C ARG A 104 4.49 -14.98 0.72
N VAL A 105 5.76 -15.04 0.33
CA VAL A 105 6.19 -15.41 -1.03
C VAL A 105 5.87 -16.87 -1.32
N GLU A 106 6.17 -17.79 -0.41
CA GLU A 106 5.81 -19.21 -0.51
C GLU A 106 4.31 -19.39 -0.68
N ARG A 107 3.50 -18.66 0.11
CA ARG A 107 2.05 -18.69 -0.04
C ARG A 107 1.61 -18.23 -1.44
N LEU A 108 2.14 -17.09 -1.92
CA LEU A 108 1.84 -16.58 -3.26
C LEU A 108 2.14 -17.66 -4.30
N GLN A 109 3.36 -18.21 -4.28
CA GLN A 109 3.80 -19.24 -5.23
C GLN A 109 2.92 -20.49 -5.17
N LYS A 110 2.66 -21.02 -3.97
CA LYS A 110 1.78 -22.17 -3.74
C LYS A 110 0.39 -21.93 -4.33
N LYS A 111 -0.23 -20.79 -4.05
CA LYS A 111 -1.57 -20.46 -4.54
C LYS A 111 -1.60 -20.16 -6.03
N CYS A 112 -0.56 -19.53 -6.58
CA CYS A 112 -0.39 -19.37 -8.01
C CYS A 112 -0.36 -20.73 -8.73
N ALA A 113 0.35 -21.72 -8.19
CA ALA A 113 0.41 -23.07 -8.74
C ALA A 113 -0.92 -23.83 -8.59
N GLU A 114 -1.53 -23.81 -7.38
CA GLU A 114 -2.83 -24.45 -7.12
C GLU A 114 -3.94 -23.96 -8.08
N HIS A 115 -3.96 -22.66 -8.39
CA HIS A 115 -4.92 -22.06 -9.30
C HIS A 115 -4.44 -21.95 -10.76
N ARG A 116 -3.22 -22.40 -11.06
CA ARG A 116 -2.59 -22.36 -12.40
C ARG A 116 -2.57 -20.95 -13.01
N LEU A 117 -2.35 -19.93 -12.19
CA LEU A 117 -2.38 -18.51 -12.58
C LEU A 117 -1.08 -18.01 -13.23
N ASN A 118 -0.07 -18.87 -13.30
CA ASN A 118 1.17 -18.68 -14.03
C ASN A 118 1.13 -19.31 -15.44
N GLU A 119 0.03 -20.00 -15.80
CA GLU A 119 -0.17 -20.55 -17.13
C GLU A 119 -0.94 -19.56 -18.01
N PRO A 120 -0.64 -19.47 -19.32
CA PRO A 120 -1.36 -18.58 -20.26
C PRO A 120 -2.84 -18.94 -20.53
N LYS A 121 -3.50 -19.69 -19.65
CA LYS A 121 -4.92 -20.05 -19.80
C LYS A 121 -5.80 -18.85 -19.40
N HIS A 122 -6.89 -18.64 -20.12
CA HIS A 122 -7.93 -17.63 -19.79
C HIS A 122 -7.43 -16.16 -19.69
N ASN A 123 -6.65 -15.68 -20.66
CA ASN A 123 -6.22 -14.26 -20.76
C ASN A 123 -5.30 -13.74 -19.61
N TYR A 124 -4.77 -14.60 -18.75
CA TYR A 124 -3.71 -14.22 -17.82
C TYR A 124 -2.37 -14.21 -18.55
N LYS A 125 -1.95 -13.01 -18.99
CA LYS A 125 -0.64 -12.74 -19.58
C LYS A 125 0.20 -11.90 -18.63
N PRO A 126 1.53 -12.05 -18.59
CA PRO A 126 2.38 -11.20 -17.77
C PRO A 126 2.20 -9.72 -18.14
N LYS A 127 1.92 -8.88 -17.15
CA LYS A 127 1.77 -7.43 -17.30
C LYS A 127 2.89 -6.70 -16.58
N ALA A 128 3.69 -5.98 -17.35
CA ALA A 128 4.80 -5.18 -16.84
C ALA A 128 4.48 -3.67 -16.71
N TRP A 129 3.34 -3.24 -17.25
CA TRP A 129 2.95 -1.84 -17.46
C TRP A 129 2.91 -1.00 -16.18
N GLU A 130 2.61 -1.61 -15.04
CA GLU A 130 2.42 -0.96 -13.74
C GLU A 130 3.64 -1.11 -12.81
N TYR A 131 4.78 -1.57 -13.36
CA TYR A 131 6.02 -1.65 -12.60
C TYR A 131 6.86 -0.39 -12.82
N LEU A 132 7.52 0.05 -11.76
CA LEU A 132 8.58 1.04 -11.79
C LEU A 132 9.90 0.30 -11.51
N ILE A 133 10.87 0.48 -12.41
CA ILE A 133 12.23 -0.03 -12.24
C ILE A 133 13.08 1.17 -11.89
N GLN A 134 13.69 1.14 -10.71
CA GLN A 134 14.61 2.15 -10.24
C GLN A 134 16.00 1.50 -10.17
N PRO A 135 16.87 1.75 -11.18
CA PRO A 135 18.11 1.03 -11.32
C PRO A 135 19.18 1.47 -10.31
N GLU A 136 19.22 2.73 -9.89
CA GLU A 136 20.31 3.23 -9.04
C GLU A 136 20.29 2.71 -7.60
N TYR A 137 19.11 2.33 -7.08
CA TYR A 137 18.94 1.68 -5.77
C TYR A 137 18.49 0.22 -5.91
N HIS A 138 18.55 -0.35 -7.12
CA HIS A 138 18.18 -1.75 -7.38
C HIS A 138 16.79 -2.12 -6.84
N LEU A 139 15.76 -1.35 -7.22
CA LEU A 139 14.38 -1.58 -6.80
C LEU A 139 13.43 -1.80 -7.98
N VAL A 140 12.55 -2.78 -7.82
CA VAL A 140 11.40 -2.99 -8.71
C VAL A 140 10.11 -3.01 -7.90
N TRP A 141 9.15 -2.17 -8.28
CA TRP A 141 7.88 -2.03 -7.55
C TRP A 141 6.67 -2.09 -8.48
N CYS A 142 5.68 -2.94 -8.18
CA CYS A 142 4.36 -2.80 -8.80
C CYS A 142 3.48 -1.81 -8.03
N ASN A 143 3.00 -0.74 -8.70
CA ASN A 143 2.31 0.38 -8.06
C ASN A 143 0.80 0.12 -7.74
N VAL A 144 0.48 -0.89 -6.93
CA VAL A 144 -0.90 -1.22 -6.54
C VAL A 144 -1.63 -0.02 -5.90
N PHE A 145 -2.67 0.48 -6.57
CA PHE A 145 -3.44 1.60 -6.04
C PHE A 145 -4.18 1.26 -4.76
N LYS A 146 -4.25 2.25 -3.85
CA LYS A 146 -4.93 2.16 -2.56
C LYS A 146 -4.29 1.18 -1.55
N ALA A 147 -3.12 0.65 -1.89
CA ALA A 147 -2.21 -0.10 -1.00
C ALA A 147 -0.89 0.67 -0.85
N ALA A 148 -0.92 1.79 -0.10
CA ALA A 148 0.21 2.69 0.13
C ALA A 148 0.83 3.37 -1.12
N SER A 149 0.16 3.33 -2.28
CA SER A 149 0.71 3.86 -3.53
C SER A 149 1.09 5.34 -3.46
N THR A 150 0.36 6.19 -2.75
CA THR A 150 0.72 7.62 -2.60
C THR A 150 2.08 7.80 -1.92
N SER A 151 2.35 7.03 -0.87
CA SER A 151 3.59 7.13 -0.09
C SER A 151 4.78 6.62 -0.91
N TRP A 152 4.62 5.47 -1.56
CA TRP A 152 5.69 4.90 -2.38
C TRP A 152 5.91 5.65 -3.69
N MET A 153 4.88 6.25 -4.27
CA MET A 153 5.06 7.17 -5.40
C MET A 153 5.84 8.42 -4.98
N TYR A 154 5.65 8.92 -3.76
CA TYR A 154 6.48 10.00 -3.23
C TYR A 154 7.95 9.58 -3.10
N ASN A 155 8.22 8.39 -2.55
CA ASN A 155 9.58 7.85 -2.42
C ASN A 155 10.26 7.65 -3.78
N PHE A 156 9.56 7.06 -4.75
CA PHE A 156 10.11 6.90 -6.11
C PHE A 156 10.39 8.25 -6.77
N ASN A 157 9.52 9.25 -6.60
CA ASN A 157 9.82 10.59 -7.12
C ASN A 157 11.02 11.26 -6.41
N LEU A 158 11.23 11.01 -5.11
CA LEU A 158 12.46 11.47 -4.43
C LEU A 158 13.71 10.81 -5.02
N MET A 159 13.68 9.48 -5.20
CA MET A 159 14.78 8.73 -5.81
C MET A 159 15.04 9.17 -7.26
N ALA A 160 14.02 9.68 -7.95
CA ALA A 160 14.14 10.23 -9.30
C ALA A 160 14.74 11.65 -9.37
N GLY A 161 15.11 12.23 -8.22
CA GLY A 161 15.74 13.54 -8.10
C GLY A 161 14.78 14.71 -7.89
N TYR A 162 13.47 14.49 -7.71
CA TYR A 162 12.55 15.57 -7.38
C TYR A 162 12.71 15.99 -5.91
N THR A 163 12.75 17.30 -5.64
CA THR A 163 12.91 17.79 -4.26
C THR A 163 11.61 17.68 -3.45
N PRO A 164 11.68 17.49 -2.11
CA PRO A 164 10.50 17.53 -1.24
C PRO A 164 9.66 18.80 -1.40
N GLN A 165 10.32 19.95 -1.62
CA GLN A 165 9.68 21.26 -1.79
C GLN A 165 8.88 21.32 -3.08
N PHE A 166 9.41 20.77 -4.18
CA PHE A 166 8.69 20.65 -5.44
C PHE A 166 7.48 19.74 -5.29
N LEU A 167 7.67 18.54 -4.74
CA LEU A 167 6.60 17.54 -4.59
C LEU A 167 5.48 17.99 -3.64
N ARG A 168 5.75 18.91 -2.71
CA ARG A 168 4.72 19.53 -1.85
C ARG A 168 3.86 20.57 -2.57
N LYS A 169 4.38 21.21 -3.62
CA LYS A 169 3.72 22.35 -4.30
C LYS A 169 3.12 21.97 -5.65
N THR A 170 3.66 20.96 -6.32
CA THR A 170 3.18 20.54 -7.64
C THR A 170 1.73 20.10 -7.60
N LYS A 171 1.00 20.38 -8.69
CA LYS A 171 -0.35 19.89 -8.96
C LYS A 171 -0.36 18.69 -9.91
N ASP A 172 0.82 18.29 -10.40
CA ASP A 172 0.95 17.15 -11.30
C ASP A 172 0.60 15.85 -10.57
N VAL A 173 0.05 14.90 -11.31
CA VAL A 173 -0.27 13.59 -10.74
C VAL A 173 1.04 12.86 -10.40
N PRO A 174 1.25 12.38 -9.16
CA PRO A 174 2.51 11.75 -8.76
C PRO A 174 2.98 10.60 -9.66
N LEU A 175 2.04 9.80 -10.19
CA LEU A 175 2.34 8.75 -11.16
C LEU A 175 2.89 9.32 -12.47
N GLN A 176 2.33 10.43 -12.97
CA GLN A 176 2.80 11.05 -14.21
C GLN A 176 4.23 11.57 -14.06
N LEU A 177 4.55 12.20 -12.92
CA LEU A 177 5.92 12.61 -12.59
C LEU A 177 6.87 11.41 -12.57
N ALA A 178 6.48 10.34 -11.88
CA ALA A 178 7.31 9.15 -11.81
C ALA A 178 7.53 8.52 -13.20
N ARG A 179 6.50 8.50 -14.06
CA ARG A 179 6.60 7.95 -15.42
C ARG A 179 7.44 8.81 -16.38
N GLN A 180 7.73 10.07 -16.06
CA GLN A 180 8.74 10.85 -16.79
C GLN A 180 10.17 10.31 -16.58
N LYS A 181 10.40 9.60 -15.47
CA LYS A 181 11.70 9.06 -15.07
C LYS A 181 11.78 7.53 -15.16
N TYR A 182 10.65 6.86 -14.96
CA TYR A 182 10.51 5.40 -14.96
C TYR A 182 9.53 4.96 -16.05
N PRO A 183 9.97 4.92 -17.33
CA PRO A 183 9.11 4.50 -18.44
C PRO A 183 8.61 3.07 -18.24
N ARG A 184 7.46 2.77 -18.85
CA ARG A 184 6.80 1.46 -18.73
C ARG A 184 7.68 0.39 -19.39
N PRO A 185 8.11 -0.65 -18.65
CA PRO A 185 8.99 -1.67 -19.20
C PRO A 185 8.21 -2.69 -20.05
N SER A 186 8.93 -3.38 -20.95
CA SER A 186 8.45 -4.64 -21.52
C SER A 186 8.49 -5.75 -20.45
N VAL A 187 7.86 -6.89 -20.73
CA VAL A 187 7.89 -8.06 -19.83
C VAL A 187 9.32 -8.58 -19.67
N GLU A 188 10.10 -8.59 -20.75
CA GLU A 188 11.49 -9.06 -20.78
C GLU A 188 12.37 -8.14 -19.94
N LYS A 189 12.25 -6.82 -20.13
CA LYS A 189 12.99 -5.84 -19.33
C LYS A 189 12.64 -5.92 -17.85
N LEU A 190 11.36 -6.14 -17.53
CA LEU A 190 10.94 -6.32 -16.13
C LEU A 190 11.54 -7.58 -15.52
N LYS A 191 11.51 -8.72 -16.24
CA LYS A 191 12.10 -9.97 -15.76
C LYS A 191 13.61 -9.82 -15.52
N GLN A 192 14.32 -9.15 -16.42
CA GLN A 192 15.75 -8.86 -16.21
C GLN A 192 15.96 -8.03 -14.95
N ALA A 193 15.24 -6.92 -14.81
CA ALA A 193 15.38 -6.04 -13.65
C ALA A 193 15.07 -6.74 -12.32
N ILE A 194 14.04 -7.60 -12.28
CA ILE A 194 13.68 -8.37 -11.09
C ILE A 194 14.83 -9.31 -10.64
N ASN A 195 15.60 -9.87 -11.58
CA ASN A 195 16.72 -10.74 -11.22
C ASN A 195 17.92 -9.97 -10.65
N GLU A 196 18.00 -8.66 -10.86
CA GLU A 196 19.12 -7.79 -10.51
C GLU A 196 18.76 -6.77 -9.40
N SER A 197 17.54 -6.86 -8.85
CA SER A 197 16.97 -5.86 -7.95
C SER A 197 16.06 -6.48 -6.91
N ILE A 198 15.90 -5.78 -5.77
CA ILE A 198 14.88 -6.13 -4.80
C ILE A 198 13.52 -5.79 -5.39
N SER A 199 12.74 -6.84 -5.63
CA SER A 199 11.40 -6.77 -6.19
C SER A 199 10.36 -6.81 -5.08
N PHE A 200 9.43 -5.85 -5.06
CA PHE A 200 8.42 -5.80 -4.01
C PHE A 200 7.04 -5.35 -4.50
N ILE A 201 6.05 -5.76 -3.73
CA ILE A 201 4.65 -5.37 -3.91
C ILE A 201 4.04 -5.06 -2.55
N ILE A 202 3.14 -4.07 -2.54
CA ILE A 202 2.38 -3.71 -1.34
C ILE A 202 0.93 -4.04 -1.62
N VAL A 203 0.37 -4.92 -0.81
CA VAL A 203 -1.01 -5.37 -0.91
C VAL A 203 -1.81 -4.90 0.29
N ARG A 204 -3.13 -4.96 0.17
CA ARG A 204 -4.09 -4.58 1.22
C ARG A 204 -5.26 -5.53 1.17
N HIS A 205 -5.92 -5.76 2.30
CA HIS A 205 -7.17 -6.51 2.36
C HIS A 205 -8.13 -6.05 1.22
N PRO A 206 -8.62 -6.95 0.34
CA PRO A 206 -9.28 -6.54 -0.91
C PRO A 206 -10.49 -5.62 -0.69
N PHE A 207 -11.31 -5.92 0.32
CA PHE A 207 -12.46 -5.10 0.66
C PHE A 207 -12.10 -3.76 1.31
N GLU A 208 -11.01 -3.70 2.07
CA GLU A 208 -10.54 -2.41 2.60
C GLU A 208 -10.00 -1.52 1.48
N ARG A 209 -9.29 -2.14 0.53
CA ARG A 209 -8.78 -1.48 -0.66
C ARG A 209 -9.93 -0.91 -1.50
N LEU A 210 -11.01 -1.68 -1.70
CA LEU A 210 -12.22 -1.23 -2.39
C LEU A 210 -12.88 -0.06 -1.67
N VAL A 211 -13.08 -0.13 -0.35
CA VAL A 211 -13.65 0.99 0.43
C VAL A 211 -12.76 2.22 0.35
N SER A 212 -11.43 2.05 0.38
CA SER A 212 -10.49 3.15 0.19
C SER A 212 -10.62 3.79 -1.20
N ALA A 213 -10.80 2.97 -2.24
CA ALA A 213 -11.02 3.42 -3.62
C ALA A 213 -12.34 4.19 -3.75
N TYR A 214 -13.44 3.62 -3.25
CA TYR A 214 -14.76 4.24 -3.26
C TYR A 214 -14.75 5.61 -2.55
N LYS A 215 -14.18 5.69 -1.34
CA LYS A 215 -14.12 6.96 -0.62
C LYS A 215 -13.36 8.03 -1.41
N ASP A 216 -12.18 7.68 -1.92
CA ASP A 216 -11.31 8.62 -2.63
C ASP A 216 -11.88 9.04 -3.99
N LYS A 217 -12.37 8.08 -4.79
CA LYS A 217 -12.74 8.33 -6.17
C LYS A 217 -14.21 8.63 -6.36
N ILE A 218 -15.10 8.11 -5.52
CA ILE A 218 -16.55 8.26 -5.70
C ILE A 218 -17.12 9.23 -4.66
N GLN A 219 -16.94 8.94 -3.37
CA GLN A 219 -17.55 9.73 -2.30
C GLN A 219 -16.97 11.15 -2.22
N TYR A 220 -15.64 11.27 -2.29
CA TYR A 220 -14.92 12.54 -2.21
C TYR A 220 -14.32 12.95 -3.56
N ALA A 221 -14.96 12.54 -4.65
CA ALA A 221 -14.54 12.89 -6.00
C ALA A 221 -14.42 14.41 -6.16
N LEU A 222 -13.34 14.87 -6.78
CA LEU A 222 -13.18 16.29 -7.09
C LEU A 222 -14.27 16.73 -8.09
N PRO A 223 -14.88 17.91 -7.91
CA PRO A 223 -15.87 18.42 -8.85
C PRO A 223 -15.36 18.42 -10.29
N ASN A 224 -16.24 18.04 -11.22
CA ASN A 224 -15.99 17.91 -12.66
C ASN A 224 -14.91 16.90 -13.08
N SER A 225 -14.30 16.16 -12.15
CA SER A 225 -13.37 15.07 -12.46
C SER A 225 -14.04 13.92 -13.21
N HIS A 226 -13.24 13.04 -13.81
CA HIS A 226 -13.72 11.80 -14.44
C HIS A 226 -14.60 10.99 -13.47
N HIS A 227 -14.13 10.78 -12.24
CA HIS A 227 -14.85 9.98 -11.26
C HIS A 227 -16.10 10.68 -10.70
N HIS A 228 -16.14 12.01 -10.64
CA HIS A 228 -17.38 12.74 -10.32
C HIS A 228 -18.45 12.52 -11.40
N LYS A 229 -18.07 12.59 -12.68
CA LYS A 229 -18.98 12.29 -13.79
C LYS A 229 -19.44 10.82 -13.77
N LEU A 230 -18.54 9.90 -13.41
CA LEU A 230 -18.89 8.49 -13.20
C LEU A 230 -19.91 8.35 -12.07
N GLY A 231 -19.68 9.00 -10.93
CA GLY A 231 -20.62 8.99 -9.80
C GLY A 231 -22.02 9.44 -10.23
N ASN A 232 -22.13 10.51 -11.02
CA ASN A 232 -23.42 10.96 -11.55
C ASN A 232 -24.11 9.91 -12.43
N ARG A 233 -23.36 9.18 -13.28
CA ARG A 233 -23.91 8.08 -14.09
C ARG A 233 -24.39 6.91 -13.22
N ILE A 234 -23.64 6.58 -12.17
CA ILE A 234 -24.03 5.53 -11.21
C ILE A 234 -25.34 5.92 -10.52
N ILE A 235 -25.46 7.17 -10.06
CA ILE A 235 -26.70 7.67 -9.45
C ILE A 235 -27.88 7.54 -10.44
N GLN A 236 -27.69 8.00 -11.68
CA GLN A 236 -28.74 7.95 -12.71
C GLN A 236 -29.22 6.52 -13.00
N LYS A 237 -28.32 5.54 -12.99
CA LYS A 237 -28.66 4.14 -13.32
C LYS A 237 -29.19 3.35 -12.12
N TYR A 238 -28.61 3.50 -10.94
CA TYR A 238 -28.84 2.59 -9.81
C TYR A 238 -29.65 3.19 -8.66
N ARG A 239 -29.85 4.52 -8.60
CA ARG A 239 -30.61 5.13 -7.51
C ARG A 239 -32.10 4.87 -7.68
N LYS A 240 -32.65 4.13 -6.72
CA LYS A 240 -34.09 3.83 -6.69
C LYS A 240 -34.89 5.10 -6.36
N THR A 241 -36.10 5.15 -6.92
CA THR A 241 -37.10 6.19 -6.65
C THR A 241 -38.34 5.53 -6.08
N VAL A 242 -38.85 6.06 -4.97
CA VAL A 242 -40.08 5.59 -4.31
C VAL A 242 -41.03 6.78 -4.24
N ASN A 243 -42.26 6.62 -4.74
CA ASN A 243 -43.27 7.68 -4.81
C ASN A 243 -42.74 8.97 -5.49
N GLY A 244 -41.97 8.82 -6.57
CA GLY A 244 -41.38 9.94 -7.30
C GLY A 244 -40.20 10.64 -6.62
N LYS A 245 -39.75 10.18 -5.44
CA LYS A 245 -38.61 10.76 -4.70
C LYS A 245 -37.44 9.78 -4.64
N PRO A 246 -36.18 10.25 -4.77
CA PRO A 246 -35.03 9.38 -4.64
C PRO A 246 -34.93 8.81 -3.22
N THR A 247 -34.50 7.56 -3.08
CA THR A 247 -34.33 6.90 -1.76
C THR A 247 -33.27 7.57 -0.88
N THR A 248 -32.42 8.42 -1.45
CA THR A 248 -31.42 9.22 -0.74
C THR A 248 -31.12 10.52 -1.47
N LEU A 249 -30.76 11.57 -0.70
CA LEU A 249 -30.38 12.88 -1.22
C LEU A 249 -28.86 13.07 -1.36
N LEU A 250 -28.07 12.00 -1.16
CA LEU A 250 -26.62 12.06 -1.30
C LEU A 250 -26.20 12.49 -2.71
N LYS A 251 -25.26 13.43 -2.82
CA LYS A 251 -24.75 13.93 -4.12
C LYS A 251 -23.73 13.00 -4.80
N HIS A 252 -23.37 11.91 -4.14
CA HIS A 252 -22.54 10.84 -4.66
C HIS A 252 -23.31 9.51 -4.55
N PRO A 253 -22.92 8.45 -5.29
CA PRO A 253 -23.46 7.11 -5.10
C PRO A 253 -23.36 6.64 -3.64
N THR A 254 -24.29 5.80 -3.18
CA THR A 254 -24.07 4.98 -1.98
C THR A 254 -23.04 3.90 -2.26
N PHE A 255 -22.56 3.19 -1.24
CA PHE A 255 -21.62 2.10 -1.46
C PHE A 255 -22.30 0.95 -2.19
N SER A 256 -23.55 0.64 -1.84
CA SER A 256 -24.34 -0.38 -2.55
C SER A 256 -24.59 -0.03 -4.03
N GLU A 257 -24.91 1.23 -4.35
CA GLU A 257 -25.05 1.69 -5.75
C GLU A 257 -23.73 1.55 -6.52
N PHE A 258 -22.60 1.89 -5.90
CA PHE A 258 -21.28 1.71 -6.49
C PHE A 258 -20.91 0.22 -6.70
N VAL A 259 -21.27 -0.66 -5.76
CA VAL A 259 -21.02 -2.10 -5.89
C VAL A 259 -21.85 -2.70 -7.02
N ASN A 260 -23.12 -2.31 -7.17
CA ASN A 260 -23.93 -2.72 -8.32
C ASN A 260 -23.31 -2.28 -9.64
N TYR A 261 -22.84 -1.03 -9.72
CA TYR A 261 -22.07 -0.56 -10.86
C TYR A 261 -20.86 -1.45 -11.15
N LEU A 262 -20.02 -1.71 -10.15
CA LEU A 262 -18.82 -2.51 -10.34
C LEU A 262 -19.15 -3.92 -10.83
N LEU A 263 -20.13 -4.59 -10.23
CA LEU A 263 -20.53 -5.95 -10.62
C LEU A 263 -21.13 -6.02 -12.02
N ASP A 264 -21.86 -4.99 -12.45
CA ASP A 264 -22.35 -4.88 -13.83
C ASP A 264 -21.19 -4.69 -14.83
N GLU A 265 -20.23 -3.83 -14.54
CA GLU A 265 -19.06 -3.59 -15.41
C GLU A 265 -18.18 -4.83 -15.55
N ILE A 266 -18.09 -5.65 -14.50
CA ILE A 266 -17.35 -6.92 -14.53
C ILE A 266 -18.04 -7.93 -15.45
N LYS A 267 -19.38 -8.00 -15.41
CA LYS A 267 -20.17 -8.91 -16.25
C LYS A 267 -20.22 -8.47 -17.71
N HIS A 268 -20.25 -7.15 -17.93
CA HIS A 268 -20.39 -6.53 -19.25
C HIS A 268 -19.27 -5.51 -19.46
N PRO A 269 -18.01 -5.95 -19.65
CA PRO A 269 -16.88 -5.05 -19.76
C PRO A 269 -16.94 -4.26 -21.07
N HIS A 270 -17.25 -2.96 -20.95
CA HIS A 270 -17.19 -2.02 -22.08
C HIS A 270 -15.81 -1.38 -22.25
N TYR A 271 -15.06 -1.27 -21.16
CA TYR A 271 -13.73 -0.66 -21.08
C TYR A 271 -12.86 -1.41 -20.05
N GLU A 272 -11.58 -1.04 -19.97
CA GLU A 272 -10.72 -1.50 -18.87
C GLU A 272 -11.27 -1.03 -17.52
N ILE A 273 -11.30 -1.93 -16.55
CA ILE A 273 -11.73 -1.62 -15.19
C ILE A 273 -10.72 -0.66 -14.55
N ASP A 274 -11.24 0.35 -13.85
CA ASP A 274 -10.42 1.40 -13.25
C ASP A 274 -9.32 0.83 -12.32
N MET A 275 -8.11 1.37 -12.50
CA MET A 275 -6.89 1.02 -11.76
C MET A 275 -7.02 1.07 -10.23
N HIS A 276 -7.98 1.84 -9.68
CA HIS A 276 -8.17 1.97 -8.24
C HIS A 276 -8.91 0.78 -7.61
N TRP A 277 -9.70 0.03 -8.38
CA TRP A 277 -10.46 -1.14 -7.88
C TRP A 277 -10.28 -2.42 -8.71
N VAL A 278 -9.48 -2.42 -9.77
CA VAL A 278 -9.06 -3.67 -10.44
C VAL A 278 -8.28 -4.61 -9.48
N PRO A 279 -8.47 -5.95 -9.48
CA PRO A 279 -7.72 -6.87 -8.63
C PRO A 279 -6.21 -6.79 -8.85
N VAL A 280 -5.43 -6.97 -7.79
CA VAL A 280 -3.96 -7.02 -7.84
C VAL A 280 -3.48 -8.12 -8.79
N THR A 281 -4.17 -9.26 -8.76
CA THR A 281 -3.93 -10.41 -9.63
C THR A 281 -4.10 -10.10 -11.10
N HIS A 282 -5.00 -9.18 -11.46
CA HIS A 282 -5.17 -8.71 -12.84
C HIS A 282 -4.27 -7.51 -13.17
N PHE A 283 -3.89 -6.70 -12.18
CA PHE A 283 -3.14 -5.46 -12.35
C PHE A 283 -1.63 -5.69 -12.48
N CYS A 284 -1.05 -6.45 -11.55
CA CYS A 284 0.39 -6.73 -11.47
C CYS A 284 0.76 -8.13 -11.99
N THR A 285 -0.24 -9.02 -12.13
CA THR A 285 -0.04 -10.43 -12.53
C THR A 285 1.09 -11.11 -11.74
N PRO A 286 1.00 -11.13 -10.40
CA PRO A 286 2.11 -11.47 -9.51
C PRO A 286 2.59 -12.92 -9.65
N CYS A 287 1.79 -13.80 -10.26
CA CYS A 287 2.19 -15.20 -10.52
C CYS A 287 3.21 -15.37 -11.66
N PHE A 288 3.50 -14.31 -12.43
CA PHE A 288 4.48 -14.34 -13.52
C PHE A 288 5.85 -13.76 -13.14
N PHE A 289 5.98 -13.23 -11.93
CA PHE A 289 7.12 -12.45 -11.49
C PHE A 289 7.55 -12.89 -10.10
N HIS A 290 8.86 -12.90 -9.85
CA HIS A 290 9.41 -13.12 -8.51
C HIS A 290 9.26 -11.85 -7.66
N TYR A 291 9.08 -12.05 -6.34
CA TYR A 291 9.08 -10.97 -5.35
C TYR A 291 9.96 -11.37 -4.17
N ASP A 292 10.78 -10.44 -3.72
CA ASP A 292 11.58 -10.57 -2.50
C ASP A 292 10.80 -10.08 -1.27
N VAL A 293 9.91 -9.08 -1.46
CA VAL A 293 9.10 -8.51 -0.38
C VAL A 293 7.64 -8.37 -0.79
N ILE A 294 6.75 -9.04 -0.04
CA ILE A 294 5.30 -8.81 -0.11
C ILE A 294 4.88 -8.08 1.17
N ALA A 295 4.84 -6.76 1.10
CA ALA A 295 4.39 -5.93 2.21
C ALA A 295 2.86 -5.90 2.26
N LYS A 296 2.31 -5.88 3.48
CA LYS A 296 0.88 -5.73 3.72
C LYS A 296 0.61 -4.35 4.30
N PHE A 297 -0.48 -3.73 3.86
CA PHE A 297 -0.87 -2.41 4.33
C PHE A 297 -1.12 -2.39 5.83
N GLU A 298 -1.61 -3.50 6.38
CA GLU A 298 -1.92 -3.71 7.79
C GLU A 298 -0.66 -3.80 8.66
N THR A 299 0.48 -4.22 8.10
CA THR A 299 1.79 -4.29 8.76
C THR A 299 2.82 -3.37 8.09
N LEU A 300 2.35 -2.31 7.42
CA LEU A 300 3.17 -1.53 6.49
C LEU A 300 4.38 -0.89 7.14
N GLU A 301 4.26 -0.45 8.39
CA GLU A 301 5.35 0.18 9.12
C GLU A 301 6.54 -0.77 9.31
N GLU A 302 6.28 -1.99 9.77
CA GLU A 302 7.32 -3.01 9.96
C GLU A 302 7.88 -3.46 8.61
N ASP A 303 6.98 -3.74 7.65
CA ASP A 303 7.36 -4.28 6.35
C ASP A 303 8.18 -3.28 5.52
N GLN A 304 7.84 -1.99 5.55
CA GLN A 304 8.60 -0.96 4.84
C GLN A 304 9.97 -0.73 5.51
N ASN A 305 10.05 -0.81 6.84
CA ASN A 305 11.32 -0.65 7.56
C ASN A 305 12.27 -1.81 7.22
N TYR A 306 11.75 -3.03 7.13
CA TYR A 306 12.50 -4.18 6.63
C TYR A 306 13.00 -3.96 5.20
N LEU A 307 12.13 -3.51 4.28
CA LEU A 307 12.51 -3.21 2.90
C LEU A 307 13.59 -2.11 2.81
N VAL A 308 13.45 -1.04 3.60
CA VAL A 308 14.46 0.03 3.68
C VAL A 308 15.80 -0.50 4.18
N ALA A 309 15.79 -1.40 5.18
CA ALA A 309 16.99 -2.00 5.73
C ALA A 309 17.71 -2.90 4.72
N ILE A 310 17.00 -3.83 4.05
CA ILE A 310 17.62 -4.74 3.09
C ILE A 310 18.03 -4.05 1.78
N GLY A 311 17.37 -2.94 1.43
CA GLY A 311 17.72 -2.15 0.26
C GLY A 311 18.71 -1.01 0.53
N HIS A 312 19.20 -0.87 1.76
CA HIS A 312 20.10 0.22 2.18
C HIS A 312 19.57 1.62 1.78
N LEU A 313 18.27 1.85 1.97
CA LEU A 313 17.55 3.03 1.49
C LEU A 313 17.47 4.16 2.53
N ASP A 314 18.09 4.00 3.70
CA ASP A 314 18.00 4.90 4.85
C ASP A 314 18.45 6.34 4.55
N SER A 315 19.39 6.49 3.62
CA SER A 315 19.93 7.78 3.20
C SER A 315 18.96 8.59 2.32
N VAL A 316 17.95 7.95 1.72
CA VAL A 316 17.09 8.57 0.68
C VAL A 316 15.61 8.51 1.08
N ILE A 317 15.19 7.41 1.67
CA ILE A 317 13.82 7.20 2.14
C ILE A 317 13.84 7.30 3.65
N LYS A 318 13.39 8.44 4.16
CA LYS A 318 12.94 8.51 5.55
C LYS A 318 11.52 7.94 5.58
N PRO A 319 11.19 6.97 6.45
CA PRO A 319 9.82 6.50 6.62
C PRO A 319 8.95 7.66 7.12
N GLN A 320 8.46 8.47 6.21
CA GLN A 320 7.53 9.56 6.49
C GLN A 320 6.14 9.00 6.27
N TRP A 321 5.42 8.83 7.38
CA TRP A 321 4.02 8.43 7.39
C TRP A 321 3.11 9.56 6.87
N LYS A 322 3.24 9.88 5.58
CA LYS A 322 2.25 10.70 4.87
C LYS A 322 0.97 9.85 4.83
N ASN A 323 0.01 10.18 5.68
CA ASN A 323 -1.33 9.57 5.81
C ASN A 323 -1.52 8.51 6.92
N ALA A 324 -0.71 8.53 7.98
CA ALA A 324 -0.89 7.75 9.21
C ALA A 324 -2.35 7.47 9.65
N GLY A 325 -3.20 8.50 9.59
CA GLY A 325 -4.62 8.42 10.00
C GLY A 325 -5.64 8.31 8.87
N LYS A 326 -5.25 8.31 7.58
CA LYS A 326 -6.19 8.17 6.45
C LYS A 326 -6.17 6.79 5.81
N GLY A 327 -5.24 5.93 6.27
CA GLY A 327 -4.88 4.68 5.64
C GLY A 327 -5.71 3.50 6.12
N ALA A 328 -5.59 3.14 7.39
CA ALA A 328 -6.29 2.01 7.99
C ALA A 328 -7.78 2.37 8.16
N HIS A 329 -8.68 1.51 7.69
CA HIS A 329 -10.09 1.66 8.05
C HIS A 329 -10.28 0.92 9.37
N THR A 330 -10.99 1.54 10.31
CA THR A 330 -11.43 0.80 11.49
C THR A 330 -12.45 -0.26 11.06
N ASN A 331 -12.56 -1.33 11.84
CA ASN A 331 -13.57 -2.36 11.62
C ASN A 331 -14.98 -1.75 11.53
N ASP A 332 -15.27 -0.69 12.29
CA ASP A 332 -16.55 0.02 12.27
C ASP A 332 -16.84 0.70 10.92
N VAL A 333 -15.83 1.31 10.29
CA VAL A 333 -15.99 1.95 8.98
C VAL A 333 -16.32 0.90 7.92
N LEU A 334 -15.63 -0.24 7.96
CA LEU A 334 -15.89 -1.35 7.05
C LEU A 334 -17.28 -1.95 7.30
N ALA A 335 -17.62 -2.22 8.56
CA ALA A 335 -18.93 -2.74 8.95
C ALA A 335 -20.07 -1.83 8.46
N ARG A 336 -19.92 -0.51 8.57
CA ARG A 336 -20.91 0.45 8.07
C ARG A 336 -21.11 0.33 6.56
N PHE A 337 -20.05 0.32 5.76
CA PHE A 337 -20.20 0.21 4.31
C PHE A 337 -20.74 -1.15 3.89
N PHE A 338 -20.25 -2.24 4.49
CA PHE A 338 -20.73 -3.58 4.19
C PHE A 338 -22.15 -3.85 4.70
N SER A 339 -22.65 -3.08 5.67
CA SER A 339 -24.06 -3.13 6.08
C SER A 339 -25.03 -2.62 5.01
N GLU A 340 -24.54 -1.84 4.03
CA GLU A 340 -25.34 -1.42 2.87
C GLU A 340 -25.52 -2.53 1.82
N LEU A 341 -24.78 -3.65 1.93
CA LEU A 341 -24.73 -4.69 0.93
C LEU A 341 -25.60 -5.89 1.28
N ASP A 342 -26.24 -6.48 0.28
CA ASP A 342 -26.85 -7.80 0.40
C ASP A 342 -25.84 -8.94 0.17
N ASN A 343 -26.25 -10.18 0.48
CA ASN A 343 -25.39 -11.34 0.35
C ASN A 343 -24.95 -11.60 -1.11
N ALA A 344 -25.76 -11.23 -2.11
CA ALA A 344 -25.41 -11.41 -3.51
C ALA A 344 -24.30 -10.43 -3.94
N GLN A 345 -24.38 -9.19 -3.48
CA GLN A 345 -23.33 -8.18 -3.68
C GLN A 345 -22.02 -8.59 -3.02
N ILE A 346 -22.05 -9.06 -1.77
CA ILE A 346 -20.84 -9.50 -1.05
C ILE A 346 -20.21 -10.71 -1.74
N ARG A 347 -21.01 -11.71 -2.17
CA ARG A 347 -20.53 -12.86 -2.94
C ARG A 347 -19.89 -12.43 -4.26
N GLY A 348 -20.57 -11.58 -5.03
CA GLY A 348 -20.03 -11.08 -6.29
C GLY A 348 -18.70 -10.33 -6.13
N LEU A 349 -18.56 -9.53 -5.06
CA LEU A 349 -17.29 -8.86 -4.74
C LEU A 349 -16.21 -9.87 -4.34
N TYR A 350 -16.55 -10.88 -3.54
CA TYR A 350 -15.60 -11.91 -3.16
C TYR A 350 -15.10 -12.68 -4.39
N ASP A 351 -16.01 -13.10 -5.27
CA ASP A 351 -15.65 -13.82 -6.50
C ASP A 351 -14.73 -12.97 -7.38
N TYR A 352 -15.01 -11.67 -7.49
CA TYR A 352 -14.17 -10.74 -8.24
C TYR A 352 -12.76 -10.58 -7.67
N TYR A 353 -12.62 -10.55 -6.34
CA TYR A 353 -11.32 -10.43 -5.65
C TYR A 353 -10.75 -11.77 -5.16
N ARG A 354 -11.33 -12.90 -5.55
CA ARG A 354 -11.07 -14.21 -4.93
C ARG A 354 -9.59 -14.52 -4.85
N PHE A 355 -8.88 -14.36 -5.97
CA PHE A 355 -7.45 -14.64 -6.01
C PHE A 355 -6.61 -13.64 -5.20
N ASP A 356 -7.04 -12.39 -5.06
CA ASP A 356 -6.35 -11.45 -4.15
C ASP A 356 -6.50 -11.91 -2.68
N PHE A 357 -7.66 -12.45 -2.29
CA PHE A 357 -7.84 -13.06 -0.96
C PHE A 357 -6.94 -14.27 -0.77
N GLU A 358 -6.98 -15.21 -1.72
CA GLU A 358 -6.30 -16.49 -1.60
C GLU A 358 -4.77 -16.34 -1.64
N LEU A 359 -4.23 -15.62 -2.63
CA LEU A 359 -2.78 -15.47 -2.84
C LEU A 359 -2.11 -14.72 -1.69
N PHE A 360 -2.74 -13.65 -1.19
CA PHE A 360 -2.16 -12.82 -0.14
C PHE A 360 -2.61 -13.20 1.27
N GLY A 361 -3.45 -14.23 1.42
CA GLY A 361 -3.83 -14.77 2.73
C GLY A 361 -4.68 -13.81 3.54
N TYR A 362 -5.70 -13.26 2.91
CA TYR A 362 -6.77 -12.51 3.58
C TYR A 362 -7.98 -13.41 3.81
N SER A 363 -8.76 -13.11 4.85
CA SER A 363 -9.99 -13.82 5.18
C SER A 363 -11.20 -12.97 4.85
N ALA A 364 -12.16 -13.56 4.12
CA ALA A 364 -13.46 -12.93 3.88
C ALA A 364 -14.53 -13.36 4.91
N LYS A 365 -14.22 -14.28 5.84
CA LYS A 365 -15.22 -14.93 6.72
C LYS A 365 -16.11 -13.93 7.46
N GLY A 366 -15.53 -12.84 7.99
CA GLY A 366 -16.26 -11.83 8.76
C GLY A 366 -17.29 -11.02 7.96
N TYR A 367 -17.30 -11.11 6.63
CA TYR A 367 -18.25 -10.39 5.77
C TYR A 367 -19.47 -11.23 5.38
N PHE A 368 -19.43 -12.55 5.58
CA PHE A 368 -20.52 -13.44 5.23
C PHE A 368 -21.27 -13.85 6.50
N LYS A 369 -22.50 -13.37 6.66
CA LYS A 369 -23.37 -13.73 7.79
C LYS A 369 -23.64 -15.24 7.85
N ASP A 370 -23.73 -15.88 6.69
CA ASP A 370 -24.06 -17.31 6.54
C ASP A 370 -22.88 -18.25 6.90
N LEU A 371 -21.67 -17.74 7.14
CA LEU A 371 -20.48 -18.54 7.49
C LEU A 371 -20.14 -18.52 8.99
N ILE A 372 -20.90 -17.77 9.81
CA ILE A 372 -20.69 -17.67 11.26
C ILE A 372 -21.58 -18.69 12.00
N THR A 373 -22.59 -19.25 11.34
CA THR A 373 -23.58 -20.15 11.94
C THR A 373 -23.39 -21.65 11.66
N ASN A 374 -22.24 -22.06 11.11
CA ASN A 374 -21.91 -23.49 10.89
C ASN A 374 -20.60 -23.89 11.53
#